data_AF-A0A257VD91-F1
#
_entry.id   AF-A0A257VD91-F1
#
_cell.length_a   1.000
_cell.length_b   1.000
_cell.length_c   1.000
_cell.angle_alpha   90.00
_cell.angle_beta   90.00
_cell.angle_gamma   90.00
#
_symmetry.space_group_name_H-M   'P 1'
#
loop_
_entity.id
_entity.type
_entity.pdbx_description
1 polymer ?
#
loop_
_entity_poly.entity_id
_entity_poly.type
_entity_poly.pdbx_seq_one_letter_code
_entity_poly.pdbx_strand_id
1 'polypeptide(L)'
;MLGQRPMSQRKDTMRLVEKDSGLEGRLLRPLCAKRMKPTLAEQEGLVDREKLLGLQGRGRRKQMDLIEARGITDYPLPAGGCCFLTDEAYARKFRDKMVHRGKERMDWEDVTLLKLGRHFRLAPTLKLIVGRNEEENEFLARYSEGRVHFESAEVEGPVAISDESLPSPEMEALCAAIVARFSDGKRRDAVGVTASGGGLPDRTYRVAPLWDEEVLGPMRV
;
A
#
# COMPACT_ATOMS: atom_id res chain seq x y z
N MET A 1 -25.53 6.05 -1.50
CA MET A 1 -26.35 6.88 -0.57
C MET A 1 -26.59 8.24 -1.20
N LEU A 2 -27.63 8.96 -0.79
CA LEU A 2 -27.89 10.28 -1.37
C LEU A 2 -26.89 11.32 -0.85
N GLY A 3 -26.15 11.97 -1.75
CA GLY A 3 -25.22 13.04 -1.41
C GLY A 3 -23.89 12.59 -0.77
N GLN A 4 -23.56 11.29 -0.78
CA GLN A 4 -22.29 10.81 -0.24
C GLN A 4 -21.11 11.17 -1.16
N ARG A 5 -21.31 11.13 -2.49
CA ARG A 5 -20.38 11.66 -3.49
C ARG A 5 -20.94 12.97 -4.07
N PRO A 6 -20.32 14.13 -3.80
CA PRO A 6 -20.89 15.44 -4.16
C PRO A 6 -21.06 15.64 -5.67
N MET A 7 -20.22 15.00 -6.48
CA MET A 7 -20.25 15.17 -7.94
C MET A 7 -21.23 14.22 -8.65
N SER A 8 -21.46 13.01 -8.12
CA SER A 8 -22.19 11.95 -8.83
C SER A 8 -23.44 11.43 -8.13
N GLN A 9 -23.59 11.67 -6.83
CA GLN A 9 -24.70 11.12 -6.03
C GLN A 9 -25.70 12.20 -5.58
N ARG A 10 -25.89 13.25 -6.40
CA ARG A 10 -26.96 14.24 -6.20
C ARG A 10 -28.29 13.69 -6.71
N LYS A 11 -29.40 14.20 -6.16
CA LYS A 11 -30.76 13.77 -6.53
C LYS A 11 -31.02 13.94 -8.03
N ASP A 12 -30.56 15.05 -8.60
CA ASP A 12 -30.76 15.37 -10.00
C ASP A 12 -29.91 14.47 -10.91
N THR A 13 -28.64 14.25 -10.55
CA THR A 13 -27.75 13.32 -11.26
C THR A 13 -28.30 11.89 -11.24
N MET A 14 -28.85 11.44 -10.10
CA MET A 14 -29.46 10.11 -10.00
C MET A 14 -30.71 9.97 -10.87
N ARG A 15 -31.54 11.02 -10.97
CA ARG A 15 -32.70 11.05 -11.87
C ARG A 15 -32.30 11.06 -13.34
N LEU A 16 -31.27 11.82 -13.68
CA LEU A 16 -30.74 11.86 -15.04
C LEU A 16 -30.28 10.46 -15.47
N VAL A 17 -29.52 9.77 -14.62
CA VAL A 17 -29.07 8.39 -14.88
C VAL A 17 -30.25 7.42 -15.05
N GLU A 18 -31.32 7.54 -14.25
CA GLU A 18 -32.52 6.71 -14.43
C GLU A 18 -33.21 6.96 -15.78
N LYS A 19 -33.30 8.22 -16.19
CA LYS A 19 -33.92 8.60 -17.45
C LYS A 19 -33.09 8.12 -18.65
N ASP A 20 -31.79 8.39 -18.62
CA ASP A 20 -30.87 8.05 -19.71
C ASP A 20 -30.70 6.53 -19.87
N SER A 21 -30.84 5.77 -18.78
CA SER A 21 -30.83 4.30 -18.82
C SER A 21 -32.17 3.66 -19.20
N GLY A 22 -33.24 4.44 -19.35
CA GLY A 22 -34.59 3.92 -19.62
C GLY A 22 -35.18 3.12 -18.44
N LEU A 23 -34.61 3.24 -17.24
CA LEU A 23 -35.03 2.53 -16.03
C LEU A 23 -35.81 3.43 -15.06
N GLU A 24 -36.49 4.44 -15.60
CA GLU A 24 -37.27 5.39 -14.80
C GLU A 24 -38.28 4.65 -13.91
N GLY A 25 -38.20 4.93 -12.60
CA GLY A 25 -39.05 4.30 -11.59
C GLY A 25 -38.73 2.83 -11.28
N ARG A 26 -37.77 2.18 -11.95
CA ARG A 26 -37.39 0.76 -11.71
C ARG A 26 -36.16 0.60 -10.82
N LEU A 27 -35.33 1.63 -10.70
CA LEU A 27 -34.07 1.55 -9.96
C LEU A 27 -34.25 1.75 -8.44
N LEU A 28 -34.40 0.65 -7.71
CA LEU A 28 -34.47 0.66 -6.24
C LEU A 28 -33.11 0.99 -5.62
N ARG A 29 -33.09 1.92 -4.66
CA ARG A 29 -31.89 2.27 -3.88
C ARG A 29 -32.13 2.07 -2.39
N PRO A 30 -31.95 0.85 -1.85
CA PRO A 30 -32.37 0.48 -0.50
C PRO A 30 -31.85 1.39 0.63
N LEU A 31 -30.63 1.92 0.48
CA LEU A 31 -30.01 2.76 1.49
C LEU A 31 -30.59 4.19 1.59
N CYS A 32 -31.22 4.70 0.52
CA CYS A 32 -31.78 6.04 0.47
C CYS A 32 -33.23 6.11 -0.03
N ALA A 33 -33.93 4.97 -0.08
CA ALA A 33 -35.28 4.86 -0.62
C ALA A 33 -36.27 5.81 0.06
N LYS A 34 -36.18 5.98 1.39
CA LYS A 34 -37.05 6.90 2.15
C LYS A 34 -36.86 8.38 1.78
N ARG A 35 -35.79 8.74 1.07
CA ARG A 35 -35.49 10.12 0.60
C ARG A 35 -35.81 10.34 -0.89
N MET A 36 -36.27 9.29 -1.58
CA MET A 36 -36.59 9.31 -3.00
C MET A 36 -38.07 9.04 -3.26
N LYS A 37 -38.50 9.30 -4.51
CA LYS A 37 -39.83 8.89 -4.97
C LYS A 37 -39.91 7.35 -4.90
N PRO A 38 -41.06 6.77 -4.51
CA PRO A 38 -41.27 5.33 -4.56
C PRO A 38 -41.01 4.79 -5.97
N THR A 39 -40.32 3.67 -6.04
CA THR A 39 -40.17 2.89 -7.28
C THR A 39 -41.41 2.05 -7.56
N LEU A 40 -41.56 1.56 -8.80
CA LEU A 40 -42.64 0.64 -9.19
C LEU A 40 -42.65 -0.60 -8.29
N ALA A 41 -41.48 -1.13 -7.94
CA ALA A 41 -41.36 -2.27 -7.03
C ALA A 41 -41.91 -1.99 -5.61
N GLU A 42 -41.83 -0.74 -5.13
CA GLU A 42 -42.43 -0.35 -3.86
C GLU A 42 -43.95 -0.13 -3.99
N GLN A 43 -44.42 0.35 -5.15
CA GLN A 43 -45.84 0.61 -5.41
C GLN A 43 -46.63 -0.68 -5.64
N GLU A 44 -46.03 -1.63 -6.35
CA GLU A 44 -46.59 -2.96 -6.64
C GLU A 44 -46.51 -3.92 -5.43
N GLY A 45 -45.91 -3.47 -4.32
CA GLY A 45 -45.80 -4.26 -3.09
C GLY A 45 -44.73 -5.36 -3.14
N LEU A 46 -43.90 -5.41 -4.19
CA LEU A 46 -42.78 -6.35 -4.29
C LEU A 46 -41.70 -6.08 -3.22
N VAL A 47 -41.59 -4.82 -2.78
CA VAL A 47 -40.64 -4.40 -1.75
C VAL A 47 -41.34 -3.56 -0.70
N ASP A 48 -41.20 -3.98 0.56
CA ASP A 48 -41.69 -3.24 1.71
C ASP A 48 -40.78 -2.02 1.99
N ARG A 49 -41.33 -0.82 1.74
CA ARG A 49 -40.64 0.47 1.93
C ARG A 49 -40.22 0.71 3.38
N GLU A 50 -40.95 0.17 4.35
CA GLU A 50 -40.68 0.44 5.76
C GLU A 50 -39.38 -0.21 6.25
N LYS A 51 -39.00 -1.34 5.63
CA LYS A 51 -37.73 -2.04 5.88
C LYS A 51 -36.52 -1.35 5.25
N LEU A 52 -36.73 -0.33 4.41
CA LEU A 52 -35.65 0.39 3.73
C LEU A 52 -35.11 1.57 4.57
N LEU A 53 -33.96 2.09 4.15
CA LEU A 53 -33.27 3.16 4.87
C LEU A 53 -33.40 4.52 4.17
N GLY A 54 -33.07 5.57 4.94
CA GLY A 54 -33.11 6.98 4.51
C GLY A 54 -31.77 7.69 4.71
N LEU A 55 -30.66 6.99 4.44
CA LEU A 55 -29.31 7.51 4.62
C LEU A 55 -29.01 8.66 3.64
N GLN A 56 -28.48 9.75 4.18
CA GLN A 56 -28.14 10.96 3.45
C GLN A 56 -26.84 11.56 3.99
N GLY A 57 -26.05 12.14 3.09
CA GLY A 57 -24.82 12.85 3.43
C GLY A 57 -23.59 11.96 3.47
N ARG A 58 -22.51 12.51 4.07
CA ARG A 58 -21.18 11.88 4.13
C ARG A 58 -20.91 11.15 5.44
N GLY A 59 -21.75 11.38 6.46
CA GLY A 59 -21.61 10.73 7.76
C GLY A 59 -21.80 9.22 7.68
N ARG A 60 -20.90 8.48 8.32
CA ARG A 60 -20.94 7.00 8.34
C ARG A 60 -21.55 6.41 9.59
N ARG A 61 -21.87 7.22 10.61
CA ARG A 61 -22.38 6.73 11.91
C ARG A 61 -23.50 5.70 11.76
N LYS A 62 -24.56 6.04 11.01
CA LYS A 62 -25.67 5.12 10.74
C LYS A 62 -25.30 3.85 9.96
N GLN A 63 -24.20 3.86 9.20
CA GLN A 63 -23.69 2.66 8.53
C GLN A 63 -22.91 1.78 9.52
N MET A 64 -22.13 2.40 10.42
CA MET A 64 -21.42 1.69 11.48
C MET A 64 -22.42 1.06 12.45
N ASP A 65 -23.45 1.80 12.87
CA ASP A 65 -24.53 1.29 13.72
C ASP A 65 -25.22 0.05 13.07
N LEU A 66 -25.36 0.05 11.73
CA LEU A 66 -25.95 -1.07 10.99
C LEU A 66 -25.01 -2.27 10.92
N ILE A 67 -23.71 -2.03 10.74
CA ILE A 67 -22.67 -3.07 10.72
C ILE A 67 -22.62 -3.76 12.09
N GLU A 68 -22.61 -2.99 13.18
CA GLU A 68 -22.66 -3.49 14.55
C GLU A 68 -23.95 -4.30 14.81
N ALA A 69 -25.11 -3.75 14.44
CA ALA A 69 -26.39 -4.45 14.60
C ALA A 69 -26.51 -5.74 13.77
N ARG A 70 -25.69 -5.89 12.71
CA ARG A 70 -25.64 -7.08 11.85
C ARG A 70 -24.49 -8.03 12.19
N GLY A 71 -23.67 -7.70 13.19
CA GLY A 71 -22.52 -8.51 13.59
C GLY A 71 -21.45 -8.63 12.50
N ILE A 72 -21.36 -7.66 11.59
CA ILE A 72 -20.36 -7.66 10.51
C ILE A 72 -19.02 -7.19 11.10
N THR A 73 -18.09 -8.12 11.27
CA THR A 73 -16.78 -7.86 11.87
C THR A 73 -15.72 -7.50 10.83
N ASP A 74 -15.84 -8.06 9.62
CA ASP A 74 -14.94 -7.79 8.50
C ASP A 74 -15.59 -6.80 7.53
N TYR A 75 -15.11 -5.56 7.53
CA TYR A 75 -15.46 -4.55 6.54
C TYR A 75 -14.26 -3.65 6.27
N PRO A 76 -14.06 -3.22 5.01
CA PRO A 76 -12.93 -2.39 4.67
C PRO A 76 -13.04 -1.02 5.35
N LEU A 77 -11.98 -0.61 6.04
CA LEU A 77 -11.82 0.76 6.51
C LEU A 77 -11.73 1.69 5.28
N PRO A 78 -12.42 2.85 5.27
CA PRO A 78 -12.37 3.77 4.15
C PRO A 78 -11.00 4.45 4.13
N ALA A 79 -10.07 3.86 3.39
CA ALA A 79 -8.77 4.45 3.16
C ALA A 79 -8.82 5.29 1.89
N GLY A 80 -8.96 6.61 2.05
CA GLY A 80 -8.41 7.54 1.06
C GLY A 80 -6.88 7.44 0.96
N GLY A 81 -6.22 6.76 1.92
CA GLY A 81 -4.76 6.57 1.99
C GLY A 81 -4.22 5.23 1.50
N CYS A 82 -5.04 4.25 1.10
CA CYS A 82 -4.55 2.97 0.55
C CYS A 82 -4.49 2.96 -0.99
N CYS A 83 -4.90 4.04 -1.64
CA CYS A 83 -4.94 4.12 -3.10
C CYS A 83 -3.58 4.58 -3.65
N PHE A 84 -2.62 3.66 -3.72
CA PHE A 84 -1.33 3.90 -4.38
C PHE A 84 -1.41 3.91 -5.92
N LEU A 85 -2.60 3.67 -6.48
CA LEU A 85 -2.84 3.65 -7.93
C LEU A 85 -2.52 4.98 -8.62
N THR A 86 -2.68 6.11 -7.91
CA THR A 86 -2.34 7.45 -8.43
C THR A 86 -0.98 7.95 -7.96
N ASP A 87 -0.23 7.14 -7.21
CA ASP A 87 1.09 7.52 -6.70
C ASP A 87 2.16 7.24 -7.77
N GLU A 88 2.83 8.30 -8.24
CA GLU A 88 3.86 8.20 -9.29
C GLU A 88 5.07 7.37 -8.85
N ALA A 89 5.48 7.50 -7.59
CA ALA A 89 6.61 6.74 -7.04
C ALA A 89 6.25 5.25 -6.94
N TYR A 90 5.03 4.93 -6.50
CA TYR A 90 4.54 3.56 -6.50
C TYR A 90 4.47 2.99 -7.93
N ALA A 91 3.95 3.76 -8.89
CA ALA A 91 3.87 3.35 -10.28
C ALA A 91 5.26 3.08 -10.89
N ARG A 92 6.28 3.87 -10.55
CA ARG A 92 7.67 3.62 -10.94
C ARG A 92 8.19 2.31 -10.35
N LYS A 93 8.05 2.11 -9.04
CA LYS A 93 8.46 0.87 -8.34
C LYS A 93 7.78 -0.37 -8.92
N PHE A 94 6.49 -0.28 -9.22
CA PHE A 94 5.71 -1.36 -9.82
C PHE A 94 6.18 -1.69 -11.24
N ARG A 95 6.41 -0.68 -12.10
CA ARG A 95 6.95 -0.88 -13.45
C ARG A 95 8.32 -1.56 -13.42
N ASP A 96 9.22 -1.07 -12.57
CA ASP A 96 10.55 -1.67 -12.38
C ASP A 96 10.43 -3.15 -11.98
N LYS A 97 9.63 -3.48 -10.95
CA LYS A 97 9.43 -4.87 -10.53
C LYS A 97 8.85 -5.73 -11.66
N MET A 98 7.91 -5.20 -12.43
CA MET A 98 7.29 -5.91 -13.57
C MET A 98 8.30 -6.20 -14.70
N VAL A 99 9.20 -5.26 -14.98
CA VAL A 99 10.27 -5.45 -16.00
C VAL A 99 11.25 -6.54 -15.57
N HIS A 100 11.63 -6.58 -14.29
CA HIS A 100 12.67 -7.48 -13.81
C HIS A 100 12.16 -8.88 -13.39
N ARG A 101 11.00 -8.98 -12.74
CA ARG A 101 10.43 -10.27 -12.29
C ARG A 101 9.51 -10.92 -13.33
N GLY A 102 8.91 -10.11 -14.21
CA GLY A 102 7.88 -10.53 -15.16
C GLY A 102 6.48 -10.57 -14.52
N LYS A 103 5.46 -10.19 -15.31
CA LYS A 103 4.07 -10.02 -14.84
C LYS A 103 3.48 -11.28 -14.18
N GLU A 104 3.81 -12.46 -14.69
CA GLU A 104 3.21 -13.72 -14.24
C GLU A 104 3.78 -14.26 -12.93
N ARG A 105 4.91 -13.69 -12.48
CA ARG A 105 5.58 -14.10 -11.24
C ARG A 105 5.31 -13.16 -10.07
N MET A 106 4.48 -12.12 -10.26
CA MET A 106 4.14 -11.19 -9.19
C MET A 106 3.13 -11.82 -8.21
N ASP A 107 3.42 -11.71 -6.92
CA ASP A 107 2.57 -12.15 -5.83
C ASP A 107 2.05 -10.95 -4.99
N TRP A 108 1.20 -11.23 -4.01
CA TRP A 108 0.68 -10.21 -3.09
C TRP A 108 1.76 -9.64 -2.16
N GLU A 109 2.79 -10.42 -1.88
CA GLU A 109 3.92 -10.01 -1.07
C GLU A 109 4.69 -8.88 -1.74
N ASP A 110 5.01 -9.02 -3.03
CA ASP A 110 5.60 -7.97 -3.86
C ASP A 110 4.80 -6.68 -3.81
N VAL A 111 3.50 -6.77 -4.06
CA VAL A 111 2.60 -5.60 -4.10
C VAL A 111 2.61 -4.87 -2.76
N THR A 112 2.77 -5.61 -1.66
CA THR A 112 2.85 -5.09 -0.31
C THR A 112 4.21 -4.45 -0.04
N LEU A 113 5.31 -5.12 -0.39
CA LEU A 113 6.67 -4.62 -0.23
C LEU A 113 6.92 -3.33 -1.02
N LEU A 114 6.33 -3.16 -2.20
CA LEU A 114 6.45 -1.92 -2.99
C LEU A 114 5.93 -0.66 -2.27
N LYS A 115 5.05 -0.84 -1.27
CA LYS A 115 4.50 0.26 -0.46
C LYS A 115 5.46 0.69 0.65
N LEU A 116 6.39 -0.17 1.03
CA LEU A 116 7.30 0.02 2.14
C LEU A 116 8.60 0.65 1.66
N GLY A 117 9.19 1.52 2.47
CA GLY A 117 10.58 1.90 2.30
C GLY A 117 10.95 2.67 1.04
N ARG A 118 12.27 2.83 0.92
CA ARG A 118 13.00 3.36 -0.23
C ARG A 118 13.54 2.19 -1.03
N HIS A 119 13.38 2.20 -2.34
CA HIS A 119 13.85 1.12 -3.19
C HIS A 119 15.07 1.56 -3.98
N PHE A 120 16.10 0.72 -3.95
CA PHE A 120 17.32 0.89 -4.73
C PHE A 120 17.54 -0.33 -5.60
N ARG A 121 17.62 -0.14 -6.92
CA ARG A 121 18.00 -1.18 -7.87
C ARG A 121 19.51 -1.10 -8.05
N LEU A 122 20.24 -1.99 -7.40
CA LEU A 122 21.71 -2.00 -7.41
C LEU A 122 22.25 -2.83 -8.58
N ALA A 123 21.50 -3.83 -9.02
CA ALA A 123 21.79 -4.63 -10.20
C ALA A 123 20.48 -5.10 -10.86
N PRO A 124 20.48 -5.59 -12.11
CA PRO A 124 19.29 -6.15 -12.76
C PRO A 124 18.60 -7.26 -11.97
N THR A 125 19.36 -7.96 -11.11
CA THR A 125 18.89 -9.05 -10.25
C THR A 125 18.95 -8.70 -8.76
N LEU A 126 19.14 -7.43 -8.39
CA LEU A 126 19.23 -7.03 -6.98
C LEU A 126 18.52 -5.70 -6.71
N LYS A 127 17.46 -5.77 -5.91
CA LYS A 127 16.79 -4.66 -5.25
C LYS A 127 17.07 -4.67 -3.76
N LEU A 128 17.33 -3.49 -3.21
CA LEU A 128 17.36 -3.24 -1.78
C LEU A 128 16.15 -2.38 -1.38
N ILE A 129 15.46 -2.77 -0.32
CA ILE A 129 14.34 -2.03 0.26
C ILE A 129 14.77 -1.57 1.65
N VAL A 130 14.79 -0.26 1.89
CA VAL A 130 15.24 0.35 3.17
C VAL A 130 14.07 1.04 3.85
N GLY A 131 13.76 0.65 5.10
CA GLY A 131 12.68 1.25 5.87
C GLY A 131 12.86 2.75 6.14
N ARG A 132 11.75 3.48 6.26
CA ARG A 132 11.76 4.93 6.53
C ARG A 132 11.46 5.28 7.98
N ASN A 133 10.74 4.43 8.68
CA ASN A 133 10.29 4.61 10.05
C ASN A 133 10.23 3.24 10.76
N GLU A 134 9.99 3.27 12.06
CA GLU A 134 9.92 2.07 12.90
C GLU A 134 8.84 1.09 12.45
N GLU A 135 7.64 1.58 12.11
CA GLU A 135 6.55 0.73 11.60
C GLU A 135 6.99 -0.02 10.33
N GLU A 136 7.57 0.67 9.34
CA GLU A 136 8.07 0.02 8.12
C GLU A 136 9.21 -0.96 8.42
N ASN A 137 10.08 -0.67 9.38
CA ASN A 137 11.15 -1.58 9.80
C ASN A 137 10.56 -2.88 10.36
N GLU A 138 9.57 -2.80 11.25
CA GLU A 138 8.88 -3.96 11.80
C GLU A 138 8.20 -4.79 10.71
N PHE A 139 7.55 -4.12 9.74
CA PHE A 139 6.96 -4.82 8.60
C PHE A 139 8.02 -5.50 7.74
N LEU A 140 9.11 -4.81 7.38
CA LEU A 140 10.20 -5.37 6.57
C LEU A 140 10.87 -6.56 7.25
N ALA A 141 11.05 -6.51 8.58
CA ALA A 141 11.61 -7.61 9.36
C ALA A 141 10.76 -8.89 9.24
N ARG A 142 9.43 -8.77 9.16
CA ARG A 142 8.52 -9.92 8.95
C ARG A 142 8.64 -10.55 7.56
N TYR A 143 9.08 -9.79 6.58
CA TYR A 143 9.33 -10.27 5.20
C TYR A 143 10.81 -10.64 4.96
N SER A 144 11.63 -10.72 6.01
CA SER A 144 13.05 -11.08 5.89
C SER A 144 13.30 -12.57 5.67
N GLU A 145 12.29 -13.44 5.87
CA GLU A 145 12.44 -14.89 5.74
C GLU A 145 12.89 -15.28 4.33
N GLY A 146 13.96 -16.06 4.22
CA GLY A 146 14.56 -16.46 2.94
C GLY A 146 15.31 -15.34 2.20
N ARG A 147 15.34 -14.12 2.73
CA ARG A 147 16.05 -12.95 2.18
C ARG A 147 17.22 -12.58 3.08
N VAL A 148 18.19 -11.84 2.53
CA VAL A 148 19.23 -11.22 3.36
C VAL A 148 18.68 -9.91 3.89
N HIS A 149 18.73 -9.73 5.20
CA HIS A 149 18.39 -8.50 5.89
C HIS A 149 19.64 -7.81 6.42
N PHE A 150 19.58 -6.50 6.51
CA PHE A 150 20.67 -5.64 6.93
C PHE A 150 20.20 -4.74 8.07
N GLU A 151 21.00 -4.70 9.13
CA GLU A 151 20.75 -3.85 10.30
C GLU A 151 22.07 -3.26 10.81
N SER A 152 22.01 -2.04 11.33
CA SER A 152 23.15 -1.39 11.94
C SER A 152 23.48 -2.02 13.31
N ALA A 153 24.71 -2.46 13.51
CA ALA A 153 25.16 -3.08 14.75
C ALA A 153 25.63 -2.06 15.81
N GLU A 154 25.91 -0.82 15.41
CA GLU A 154 26.57 0.17 16.26
C GLU A 154 25.70 1.38 16.64
N VAL A 155 24.63 1.62 15.87
CA VAL A 155 23.77 2.81 15.98
C VAL A 155 22.35 2.45 15.57
N GLU A 156 21.37 3.22 16.02
CA GLU A 156 20.01 3.11 15.51
C GLU A 156 19.98 3.40 14.01
N GLY A 157 19.24 2.57 13.28
CA GLY A 157 19.20 2.62 11.83
C GLY A 157 18.00 1.87 11.27
N PRO A 158 17.75 2.05 9.96
CA PRO A 158 16.65 1.37 9.29
C PRO A 158 16.98 -0.11 9.11
N VAL A 159 15.92 -0.92 9.09
CA VAL A 159 16.00 -2.30 8.60
C VAL A 159 15.92 -2.25 7.08
N ALA A 160 16.79 -3.00 6.42
CA ALA A 160 16.73 -3.19 4.98
C ALA A 160 16.71 -4.66 4.59
N ILE A 161 16.02 -4.99 3.50
CA ILE A 161 15.96 -6.35 2.95
C ILE A 161 16.33 -6.36 1.47
N SER A 162 17.00 -7.43 1.05
CA SER A 162 17.21 -7.76 -0.35
C SER A 162 15.95 -8.42 -0.93
N ASP A 163 15.48 -7.96 -2.08
CA ASP A 163 14.30 -8.51 -2.75
C ASP A 163 14.62 -9.80 -3.53
N GLU A 164 15.90 -10.02 -3.83
CA GLU A 164 16.44 -11.17 -4.54
C GLU A 164 17.76 -11.63 -3.90
N SER A 165 18.28 -12.80 -4.30
CA SER A 165 19.56 -13.31 -3.79
C SER A 165 20.73 -12.38 -4.15
N LEU A 166 21.64 -12.18 -3.20
CA LEU A 166 22.84 -11.37 -3.41
C LEU A 166 23.87 -12.15 -4.26
N PRO A 167 24.38 -11.54 -5.33
CA PRO A 167 25.29 -12.23 -6.25
C PRO A 167 26.75 -12.24 -5.78
N SER A 168 27.17 -11.30 -4.92
CA SER A 168 28.56 -11.20 -4.44
C SER A 168 28.70 -10.45 -3.11
N PRO A 169 29.80 -10.69 -2.35
CA PRO A 169 30.12 -9.93 -1.14
C PRO A 169 30.33 -8.43 -1.36
N GLU A 170 30.72 -8.01 -2.57
CA GLU A 170 30.84 -6.59 -2.92
C GLU A 170 29.47 -5.91 -2.94
N MET A 171 28.43 -6.60 -3.42
CA MET A 171 27.06 -6.09 -3.38
C MET A 171 26.51 -6.05 -1.96
N GLU A 172 26.89 -7.01 -1.10
CA GLU A 172 26.56 -6.96 0.34
C GLU A 172 27.18 -5.71 1.00
N ALA A 173 28.45 -5.41 0.71
CA ALA A 173 29.12 -4.22 1.22
C ALA A 173 28.47 -2.92 0.69
N LEU A 174 28.02 -2.91 -0.56
CA LEU A 174 27.27 -1.78 -1.12
C LEU A 174 25.93 -1.59 -0.40
N CYS A 175 25.16 -2.66 -0.19
CA CYS A 175 23.91 -2.62 0.59
C CYS A 175 24.17 -2.07 1.99
N ALA A 176 25.21 -2.55 2.67
CA ALA A 176 25.61 -2.07 3.97
C ALA A 176 25.94 -0.57 3.95
N ALA A 177 26.66 -0.06 2.93
CA ALA A 177 27.00 1.35 2.81
C ALA A 177 25.76 2.25 2.62
N ILE A 178 24.74 1.74 1.93
CA ILE A 178 23.45 2.42 1.78
C ILE A 178 22.70 2.47 3.11
N VAL A 179 22.66 1.36 3.86
CA VAL A 179 22.03 1.32 5.19
C VAL A 179 22.75 2.27 6.15
N ALA A 180 24.08 2.30 6.13
CA ALA A 180 24.90 3.22 6.92
C ALA A 180 24.62 4.71 6.62
N ARG A 181 24.24 5.05 5.38
CA ARG A 181 23.80 6.41 5.02
C ARG A 181 22.51 6.83 5.71
N PHE A 182 21.57 5.88 5.87
CA PHE A 182 20.25 6.16 6.44
C PHE A 182 20.17 5.91 7.95
N SER A 183 21.24 5.43 8.58
CA SER A 183 21.34 5.30 10.03
C SER A 183 21.81 6.60 10.70
N ASP A 184 21.76 6.64 12.03
CA ASP A 184 22.28 7.77 12.82
C ASP A 184 23.81 7.88 12.76
N GLY A 185 24.48 6.85 12.23
CA GLY A 185 25.91 6.82 11.96
C GLY A 185 26.32 7.52 10.67
N LYS A 186 25.41 8.17 9.94
CA LYS A 186 25.66 8.79 8.63
C LYS A 186 26.84 9.77 8.54
N ARG A 187 27.29 10.33 9.67
CA ARG A 187 28.45 11.26 9.75
C ARG A 187 29.73 10.61 10.30
N ARG A 188 29.71 9.31 10.59
CA ARG A 188 30.90 8.56 11.02
C ARG A 188 31.70 8.13 9.81
N ASP A 189 33.01 7.96 10.00
CA ASP A 189 33.92 7.47 8.95
C ASP A 189 33.57 6.04 8.52
N ALA A 190 33.08 5.24 9.47
CA ALA A 190 32.51 3.92 9.19
C ALA A 190 31.43 3.54 10.22
N VAL A 191 30.48 2.74 9.76
CA VAL A 191 29.42 2.13 10.58
C VAL A 191 29.47 0.62 10.38
N GLY A 192 29.39 -0.14 11.48
CA GLY A 192 29.19 -1.58 11.46
C GLY A 192 27.75 -1.93 11.08
N VAL A 193 27.56 -2.64 9.97
CA VAL A 193 26.26 -3.14 9.52
C VAL A 193 26.34 -4.65 9.41
N THR A 194 25.40 -5.35 10.05
CA THR A 194 25.29 -6.81 9.99
C THR A 194 24.33 -7.20 8.89
N ALA A 195 24.77 -8.14 8.04
CA ALA A 195 23.96 -8.84 7.07
C ALA A 195 23.69 -10.26 7.59
N SER A 196 22.42 -10.65 7.62
CA SER A 196 21.96 -11.91 8.20
C SER A 196 20.81 -12.50 7.38
N GLY A 197 20.61 -13.82 7.46
CA GLY A 197 19.56 -14.51 6.71
C GLY A 197 19.95 -14.96 5.29
N GLY A 198 18.97 -15.35 4.48
CA GLY A 198 19.19 -15.86 3.12
C GLY A 198 19.96 -17.19 3.03
N GLY A 199 20.06 -17.95 4.13
CA GLY A 199 20.85 -19.18 4.21
C GLY A 199 22.37 -18.96 4.34
N LEU A 200 22.81 -17.72 4.56
CA LEU A 200 24.20 -17.36 4.79
C LEU A 200 24.49 -17.13 6.28
N PRO A 201 25.75 -17.35 6.74
CA PRO A 201 26.15 -16.98 8.09
C PRO A 201 26.17 -15.46 8.26
N ASP A 202 25.88 -14.99 9.47
CA ASP A 202 25.90 -13.57 9.80
C ASP A 202 27.27 -12.96 9.52
N ARG A 203 27.29 -11.83 8.80
CA ARG A 203 28.50 -11.10 8.43
C ARG A 203 28.36 -9.63 8.78
N THR A 204 29.33 -9.11 9.51
CA THR A 204 29.39 -7.68 9.83
C THR A 204 30.36 -6.97 8.89
N TYR A 205 29.86 -5.96 8.19
CA TYR A 205 30.62 -5.11 7.30
C TYR A 205 30.86 -3.76 7.97
N ARG A 206 32.12 -3.30 7.95
CA ARG A 206 32.48 -1.97 8.42
C ARG A 206 32.65 -1.06 7.20
N VAL A 207 31.66 -0.21 6.95
CA VAL A 207 31.53 0.54 5.70
C VAL A 207 31.33 2.02 5.93
N ALA A 208 31.88 2.84 5.04
CA ALA A 208 31.62 4.27 5.03
C ALA A 208 30.19 4.54 4.49
N PRO A 209 29.43 5.47 5.10
CA PRO A 209 28.14 5.88 4.59
C PRO A 209 28.23 6.39 3.13
N LEU A 210 27.41 5.82 2.24
CA LEU A 210 27.45 6.21 0.82
C LEU A 210 26.74 7.56 0.60
N TRP A 211 27.50 8.63 0.42
CA TRP A 211 26.95 9.98 0.19
C TRP A 211 26.83 10.37 -1.28
N ASP A 212 27.57 9.70 -2.15
CA ASP A 212 27.66 10.01 -3.57
C ASP A 212 26.31 9.90 -4.28
N GLU A 213 25.71 11.04 -4.63
CA GLU A 213 24.44 11.11 -5.35
C GLU A 213 24.59 10.80 -6.85
N GLU A 214 25.80 10.87 -7.42
CA GLU A 214 26.04 10.41 -8.80
C GLU A 214 25.93 8.89 -8.88
N VAL A 215 26.32 8.19 -7.81
CA VAL A 215 26.18 6.74 -7.68
C VAL A 215 24.77 6.34 -7.24
N LEU A 216 24.18 7.06 -6.27
CA LEU A 216 22.87 6.70 -5.71
C LEU A 216 21.67 7.13 -6.54
N GLY A 217 21.76 8.26 -7.23
CA GLY A 217 20.66 8.83 -8.03
C GLY A 217 20.12 7.84 -9.07
N PRO A 218 20.99 7.23 -9.92
CA PRO A 218 20.57 6.26 -10.92
C PRO A 218 19.96 4.98 -10.33
N MET A 219 20.32 4.62 -9.10
CA MET A 219 19.86 3.40 -8.44
C MET A 219 18.46 3.56 -7.80
N ARG A 220 17.95 4.79 -7.63
CA ARG A 220 16.65 5.02 -6.99
C ARG A 220 15.48 4.71 -7.92
N VAL A 221 14.57 3.86 -7.46
CA VAL A 221 13.36 3.46 -8.19
C VAL A 221 12.15 4.28 -7.78
#